data_AF-A0A3Q8TTL8-F1
#
_entry.id   AF-A0A3Q8TTL8-F1
#
_cell.length_a   1.000
_cell.length_b   1.000
_cell.length_c   1.000
_cell.angle_alpha   90.00
_cell.angle_beta   90.00
_cell.angle_gamma   90.00
#
_symmetry.space_group_name_H-M   'P 1'
#
loop_
_entity.id
_entity.type
_entity.pdbx_description
1 polymer ?
#
loop_
_entity_poly.entity_id
_entity_poly.type
_entity_poly.pdbx_seq_one_letter_code
_entity_poly.pdbx_strand_id
1 'polypeptide(L)'
;MPILHRYDSLLLKKSVTLSQPYSHRLSQSLALKLQLLSSLRRLNKFSVLDEIALLERAPTSRPTGTKAAEKFRGPILGRFWHKHYCDSRHLAQNFHNKWFGDYALKHGLFEEKLREILMTEEDDADIERYWVVMANRISHAVVCEGVESRRKRGALTGEWLVYYIHGGLNYYLDLADHSEIKDPEKLFGRLKDGSEWEFPFAFT
;
A
#
# COMPACT_ATOMS: atom_id res chain seq x y z
N MET A 1 -21.70 -8.45 -14.42
CA MET A 1 -22.84 -9.10 -13.73
C MET A 1 -22.48 -9.29 -12.27
N PRO A 2 -23.43 -9.22 -11.31
CA PRO A 2 -23.14 -9.49 -9.90
C PRO A 2 -22.70 -10.94 -9.69
N ILE A 3 -21.66 -11.15 -8.87
CA ILE A 3 -21.17 -12.47 -8.45
C ILE A 3 -22.04 -13.00 -7.30
N LEU A 4 -22.39 -12.14 -6.34
CA LEU A 4 -23.32 -12.46 -5.24
C LEU A 4 -24.61 -11.66 -5.39
N HIS A 5 -25.70 -12.18 -4.83
CA HIS A 5 -26.93 -11.42 -4.68
C HIS A 5 -26.72 -10.15 -3.86
N ARG A 6 -27.59 -9.15 -4.06
CA ARG A 6 -27.44 -7.81 -3.47
C ARG A 6 -27.33 -7.83 -1.94
N TYR A 7 -28.12 -8.69 -1.29
CA TYR A 7 -28.11 -8.82 0.17
C TYR A 7 -26.79 -9.42 0.67
N ASP A 8 -26.32 -10.50 0.06
CA ASP A 8 -25.04 -11.14 0.43
C ASP A 8 -23.85 -10.22 0.18
N SER A 9 -23.90 -9.47 -0.93
CA SER A 9 -22.92 -8.42 -1.24
C SER A 9 -22.83 -7.38 -0.12
N LEU A 10 -23.98 -6.91 0.37
CA LEU A 10 -24.04 -5.93 1.46
C LEU A 10 -23.47 -6.51 2.77
N LEU A 11 -23.84 -7.75 3.11
CA LEU A 11 -23.34 -8.42 4.32
C LEU A 11 -21.82 -8.63 4.26
N LEU A 12 -21.30 -9.11 3.13
CA LEU A 12 -19.88 -9.28 2.91
C LEU A 12 -19.14 -7.94 3.07
N LYS A 13 -19.61 -6.89 2.40
CA LYS A 13 -19.00 -5.56 2.47
C LYS A 13 -18.96 -5.02 3.90
N LYS A 14 -20.06 -5.14 4.64
CA LYS A 14 -20.11 -4.75 6.06
C LYS A 14 -19.13 -5.59 6.89
N SER A 15 -19.11 -6.90 6.70
CA SER A 15 -18.19 -7.79 7.43
C SER A 15 -16.71 -7.45 7.16
N VAL A 16 -16.33 -7.31 5.89
CA VAL A 16 -14.95 -6.97 5.48
C VAL A 16 -14.51 -5.62 6.03
N THR A 17 -15.40 -4.64 6.01
CA THR A 17 -15.09 -3.26 6.45
C THR A 17 -15.41 -3.00 7.92
N LEU A 18 -15.77 -4.01 8.71
CA LEU A 18 -16.18 -3.86 10.11
C LEU A 18 -17.31 -2.82 10.29
N SER A 19 -18.28 -2.84 9.37
CA SER A 19 -19.45 -1.96 9.35
C SER A 19 -19.15 -0.46 9.29
N GLN A 20 -17.99 -0.09 8.75
CA GLN A 20 -17.63 1.32 8.54
C GLN A 20 -18.61 2.01 7.56
N PRO A 21 -18.85 3.33 7.70
CA PRO A 21 -19.85 4.04 6.89
C PRO A 21 -19.64 3.94 5.37
N TYR A 22 -18.40 3.78 4.92
CA TYR A 22 -18.03 3.62 3.51
C TYR A 22 -18.27 2.21 2.95
N SER A 23 -18.78 1.25 3.74
CA SER A 23 -18.93 -0.14 3.32
C SER A 23 -19.68 -0.33 2.00
N HIS A 24 -20.71 0.50 1.76
CA HIS A 24 -21.53 0.45 0.56
C HIS A 24 -20.83 1.00 -0.70
N ARG A 25 -19.72 1.73 -0.55
CA ARG A 25 -18.89 2.24 -1.64
C ARG A 25 -17.71 1.33 -1.98
N LEU A 26 -17.57 0.20 -1.29
CA LEU A 26 -16.69 -0.88 -1.70
C LEU A 26 -17.37 -1.68 -2.81
N SER A 27 -16.68 -1.99 -3.90
CA SER A 27 -17.21 -2.93 -4.89
C SER A 27 -17.29 -4.34 -4.30
N GLN A 28 -18.18 -5.16 -4.84
CA GLN A 28 -18.31 -6.57 -4.50
C GLN A 28 -17.02 -7.32 -4.86
N SER A 29 -16.41 -6.97 -6.01
CA SER A 29 -15.14 -7.55 -6.45
C SER A 29 -14.04 -7.31 -5.43
N LEU A 30 -13.88 -6.07 -4.96
CA LEU A 30 -12.89 -5.72 -3.94
C LEU A 30 -13.19 -6.42 -2.60
N ALA A 31 -14.45 -6.43 -2.16
CA ALA A 31 -14.83 -7.10 -0.92
C ALA A 31 -14.52 -8.61 -0.96
N LEU A 32 -14.85 -9.28 -2.06
CA LEU A 32 -14.51 -10.69 -2.29
C LEU A 32 -13.00 -10.90 -2.31
N LYS A 33 -12.25 -10.06 -3.04
CA LYS A 33 -10.79 -10.17 -3.14
C LYS A 33 -10.12 -9.99 -1.78
N LEU A 34 -10.54 -9.00 -0.98
CA LEU A 34 -10.03 -8.79 0.37
C LEU A 34 -10.33 -9.98 1.28
N GLN A 35 -11.56 -10.51 1.23
CA GLN A 35 -11.94 -11.67 2.05
C GLN A 35 -11.15 -12.93 1.66
N LEU A 36 -11.06 -13.22 0.36
CA LEU A 36 -10.36 -14.39 -0.17
C LEU A 36 -8.85 -14.32 0.14
N LEU A 37 -8.18 -13.23 -0.25
CA LEU A 37 -6.74 -13.11 -0.09
C LEU A 37 -6.33 -13.05 1.38
N SER A 38 -7.16 -12.45 2.24
CA SER A 38 -6.92 -12.47 3.69
C SER A 38 -7.09 -13.87 4.29
N SER A 39 -8.11 -14.62 3.86
CA SER A 39 -8.33 -16.00 4.33
C SER A 39 -7.19 -16.93 3.91
N LEU A 40 -6.62 -16.70 2.73
CA LEU A 40 -5.46 -17.42 2.22
C LEU A 40 -4.12 -16.90 2.76
N ARG A 41 -4.12 -15.93 3.68
CA ARG A 41 -2.90 -15.26 4.21
C ARG A 41 -1.99 -14.69 3.13
N ARG A 42 -2.56 -14.33 1.97
CA ARG A 42 -1.85 -13.70 0.85
C ARG A 42 -1.89 -12.18 0.92
N LEU A 43 -2.72 -11.60 1.79
CA LEU A 43 -2.85 -10.17 1.98
C LEU A 43 -3.30 -9.86 3.40
N ASN A 44 -2.65 -8.92 4.08
CA ASN A 44 -3.26 -8.31 5.25
C ASN A 44 -4.34 -7.30 4.82
N LYS A 45 -5.63 -7.68 4.87
CA LYS A 45 -6.71 -6.76 4.46
C LYS A 45 -6.72 -5.44 5.23
N PHE A 46 -6.23 -5.42 6.47
CA PHE A 46 -6.17 -4.21 7.28
C PHE A 46 -5.20 -3.15 6.70
N SER A 47 -4.15 -3.56 5.98
CA SER A 47 -3.29 -2.59 5.30
C SER A 47 -4.04 -1.82 4.22
N VAL A 48 -5.05 -2.42 3.58
CA VAL A 48 -5.91 -1.74 2.59
C VAL A 48 -6.97 -0.90 3.30
N LEU A 49 -7.60 -1.45 4.34
CA LEU A 49 -8.66 -0.77 5.08
C LEU A 49 -8.16 0.49 5.80
N ASP A 50 -6.91 0.49 6.29
CA ASP A 50 -6.30 1.69 6.88
C ASP A 50 -6.19 2.82 5.84
N GLU A 51 -5.85 2.50 4.59
CA GLU A 51 -5.78 3.49 3.51
C GLU A 51 -7.16 4.01 3.13
N ILE A 52 -8.17 3.13 3.10
CA ILE A 52 -9.57 3.53 2.89
C ILE A 52 -10.02 4.47 4.01
N ALA A 53 -9.78 4.09 5.28
CA ALA A 53 -10.12 4.92 6.43
C ALA A 53 -9.46 6.30 6.37
N LEU A 54 -8.19 6.37 5.93
CA LEU A 54 -7.47 7.63 5.73
C LEU A 54 -8.09 8.48 4.61
N LEU A 55 -8.42 7.87 3.46
CA LEU A 55 -9.09 8.54 2.35
C LEU A 55 -10.48 9.07 2.72
N GLU A 56 -11.19 8.35 3.59
CA GLU A 56 -12.52 8.71 4.10
C GLU A 56 -12.48 9.67 5.29
N ARG A 57 -11.29 9.96 5.82
CA ARG A 57 -11.10 10.72 7.07
C ARG A 57 -11.91 10.13 8.23
N ALA A 58 -11.99 8.79 8.27
CA ALA A 58 -12.75 8.08 9.30
C ALA A 58 -12.16 8.35 10.70
N PRO A 59 -12.96 8.31 11.77
CA PRO A 59 -12.46 8.48 13.14
C PRO A 59 -11.39 7.46 13.54
N THR A 60 -11.43 6.26 12.94
CA THR A 60 -10.44 5.19 13.15
C THR A 60 -9.19 5.34 12.29
N SER A 61 -9.11 6.38 11.45
CA SER A 61 -7.98 6.57 10.54
C SER A 61 -6.69 6.86 11.30
N ARG A 62 -5.58 6.34 10.77
CA ARG A 62 -4.23 6.56 11.29
C ARG A 62 -3.26 6.83 10.15
N PRO A 63 -2.18 7.60 10.38
CA PRO A 63 -1.15 7.77 9.37
C PRO A 63 -0.50 6.43 8.99
N THR A 64 -0.58 6.10 7.70
CA THR A 64 0.01 4.86 7.15
C THR A 64 1.45 5.07 6.66
N GLY A 65 1.80 6.31 6.28
CA GLY A 65 3.12 6.66 5.76
C GLY A 65 3.37 6.18 4.33
N THR A 66 2.32 5.75 3.62
CA THR A 66 2.37 5.44 2.19
C THR A 66 2.27 6.70 1.34
N LYS A 67 2.76 6.60 0.10
CA LYS A 67 2.64 7.67 -0.90
C LYS A 67 1.22 8.20 -1.00
N ALA A 68 1.09 9.51 -1.23
CA ALA A 68 -0.19 10.16 -1.45
C ALA A 68 -1.00 9.48 -2.56
N ALA A 69 -2.33 9.64 -2.50
CA ALA A 69 -3.17 9.16 -3.59
C ALA A 69 -2.93 10.00 -4.84
N GLU A 70 -2.84 9.35 -5.99
CA GLU A 70 -2.58 9.98 -7.27
C GLU A 70 -3.58 9.49 -8.32
N LYS A 71 -3.86 10.34 -9.29
CA LYS A 71 -4.66 9.96 -10.46
C LYS A 71 -3.80 9.12 -11.39
N PHE A 72 -4.34 8.05 -11.96
CA PHE A 72 -3.65 7.36 -13.04
C PHE A 72 -3.41 8.32 -14.21
N ARG A 73 -2.40 8.00 -15.03
CA ARG A 73 -2.09 8.74 -16.25
C ARG A 73 -2.63 8.02 -17.48
N GLY A 74 -2.74 8.74 -18.59
CA GLY A 74 -3.12 8.18 -19.89
C GLY A 74 -4.63 8.14 -20.14
N PRO A 75 -5.04 7.83 -21.38
CA PRO A 75 -6.43 7.99 -21.83
C PRO A 75 -7.40 6.95 -21.25
N ILE A 76 -6.92 5.75 -20.92
CA ILE A 76 -7.76 4.61 -20.50
C ILE A 76 -8.05 4.70 -19.00
N LEU A 77 -7.01 4.67 -18.18
CA LEU A 77 -7.13 4.64 -16.73
C LEU A 77 -7.18 6.04 -16.10
N GLY A 78 -6.92 7.10 -16.88
CA GLY A 78 -6.73 8.45 -16.38
C GLY A 78 -7.89 9.03 -15.58
N ARG A 79 -9.08 8.41 -15.59
CA ARG A 79 -10.21 8.80 -14.75
C ARG A 79 -10.15 8.26 -13.31
N PHE A 80 -9.42 7.17 -13.10
CA PHE A 80 -9.31 6.50 -11.81
C PHE A 80 -8.18 7.07 -10.97
N TRP A 81 -8.27 6.84 -9.67
CA TRP A 81 -7.24 7.14 -8.69
C TRP A 81 -6.64 5.84 -8.15
N HIS A 82 -5.40 5.94 -7.69
CA HIS A 82 -4.76 4.89 -6.93
C HIS A 82 -4.19 5.43 -5.63
N LYS A 83 -4.22 4.59 -4.60
CA LYS A 83 -3.55 4.81 -3.33
C LYS A 83 -2.70 3.59 -3.01
N HIS A 84 -1.45 3.80 -2.62
CA HIS A 84 -0.57 2.70 -2.22
C HIS A 84 -1.03 2.14 -0.88
N TYR A 85 -1.02 0.81 -0.74
CA TYR A 85 -1.09 0.14 0.56
C TYR A 85 0.20 -0.65 0.79
N CYS A 86 0.72 -0.61 2.02
CA CYS A 86 1.96 -1.31 2.38
C CYS A 86 1.67 -2.48 3.31
N ASP A 87 2.18 -3.66 2.97
CA ASP A 87 2.10 -4.90 3.75
C ASP A 87 3.53 -5.43 3.95
N SER A 88 3.72 -6.42 4.82
CA SER A 88 5.04 -6.98 5.15
C SER A 88 5.83 -7.45 3.91
N ARG A 89 5.12 -7.92 2.89
CA ARG A 89 5.70 -8.37 1.61
C ARG A 89 6.37 -7.25 0.82
N HIS A 90 6.01 -5.99 1.07
CA HIS A 90 6.61 -4.82 0.41
C HIS A 90 7.84 -4.28 1.16
N LEU A 91 8.23 -4.88 2.30
CA LEU A 91 9.38 -4.41 3.08
C LEU A 91 10.68 -4.47 2.29
N ALA A 92 10.93 -5.56 1.57
CA ALA A 92 12.14 -5.72 0.75
C ALA A 92 12.26 -4.61 -0.31
N GLN A 93 11.16 -4.28 -0.99
CA GLN A 93 11.16 -3.19 -1.97
C GLN A 93 11.36 -1.82 -1.31
N ASN A 94 10.75 -1.57 -0.14
CA ASN A 94 10.93 -0.30 0.56
C ASN A 94 12.35 -0.13 1.10
N PHE A 95 12.96 -1.22 1.56
CA PHE A 95 14.37 -1.29 1.91
C PHE A 95 15.25 -0.96 0.69
N HIS A 96 15.02 -1.64 -0.43
CA HIS A 96 15.72 -1.37 -1.68
C HIS A 96 15.57 0.10 -2.10
N ASN A 97 14.34 0.63 -2.09
CA ASN A 97 14.08 2.03 -2.45
C ASN A 97 14.75 3.06 -1.51
N LYS A 98 15.06 2.69 -0.25
CA LYS A 98 15.75 3.59 0.71
C LYS A 98 17.25 3.65 0.41
N TRP A 99 17.87 2.49 0.16
CA TRP A 99 19.33 2.35 0.15
C TRP A 99 19.94 2.18 -1.23
N PHE A 100 19.18 1.61 -2.17
CA PHE A 100 19.67 1.12 -3.47
C PHE A 100 18.82 1.58 -4.66
N GLY A 101 17.80 2.41 -4.47
CA GLY A 101 17.12 3.08 -5.58
C GLY A 101 18.00 4.16 -6.22
N ASP A 102 17.67 4.59 -7.44
CA ASP A 102 18.48 5.52 -8.24
C ASP A 102 18.97 6.75 -7.47
N TYR A 103 18.06 7.39 -6.72
CA TYR A 103 18.42 8.54 -5.87
C TYR A 103 19.40 8.15 -4.75
N ALA A 104 19.16 7.02 -4.09
CA ALA A 104 20.00 6.57 -2.99
C ALA A 104 21.42 6.22 -3.45
N LEU A 105 21.54 5.57 -4.60
CA LEU A 105 22.82 5.27 -5.24
C LEU A 105 23.54 6.55 -5.66
N LYS A 106 22.83 7.47 -6.33
CA LYS A 106 23.40 8.75 -6.76
C LYS A 106 23.98 9.57 -5.60
N HIS A 107 23.36 9.47 -4.42
CA HIS A 107 23.76 10.23 -3.23
C HIS A 107 24.54 9.40 -2.20
N GLY A 108 24.88 8.14 -2.49
CA GLY A 108 25.67 7.29 -1.59
C GLY A 108 25.02 7.07 -0.21
N LEU A 109 23.69 7.09 -0.10
CA LEU A 109 23.00 7.13 1.20
C LEU A 109 23.31 5.93 2.10
N PHE A 110 23.53 4.77 1.51
CA PHE A 110 23.88 3.56 2.25
C PHE A 110 25.30 3.64 2.82
N GLU A 111 26.27 4.07 2.01
CA GLU A 111 27.67 4.26 2.42
C GLU A 111 27.79 5.35 3.48
N GLU A 112 27.05 6.44 3.33
CA GLU A 112 26.97 7.53 4.32
C GLU A 112 26.47 7.01 5.66
N LYS A 113 25.37 6.24 5.66
CA LYS A 113 24.82 5.68 6.90
C LYS A 113 25.76 4.66 7.55
N LEU A 114 26.44 3.82 6.76
CA LEU A 114 27.44 2.90 7.30
C LEU A 114 28.62 3.67 7.91
N ARG A 115 29.10 4.72 7.25
CA ARG A 115 30.17 5.58 7.78
C ARG A 115 29.75 6.25 9.08
N GLU A 116 28.53 6.78 9.15
CA GLU A 116 27.96 7.36 10.39
C GLU A 116 28.04 6.36 11.55
N ILE A 117 27.63 5.11 11.32
CA ILE A 117 27.63 4.07 12.36
C ILE A 117 29.07 3.69 12.74
N LEU A 118 29.94 3.46 11.75
CA LEU A 118 31.33 3.03 11.98
C LEU A 118 32.20 4.10 12.66
N MET A 119 31.82 5.38 12.59
CA MET A 119 32.51 6.48 13.25
C MET A 119 31.98 6.78 14.65
N THR A 120 31.03 5.99 15.15
CA THR A 120 30.52 6.14 16.51
C THR A 120 31.55 5.63 17.50
N GLU A 121 31.86 6.39 18.55
CA GLU A 121 32.72 5.91 19.64
C GLU A 121 32.09 4.69 20.31
N GLU A 122 32.81 3.57 20.32
CA GLU A 122 32.43 2.32 20.97
C GLU A 122 33.68 1.71 21.60
N ASP A 123 33.53 1.10 22.77
CA ASP A 123 34.61 0.40 23.45
C ASP A 123 35.05 -0.83 22.62
N ASP A 124 36.29 -0.81 22.16
CA ASP A 124 36.91 -1.86 21.35
C ASP A 124 37.86 -2.76 22.17
N ALA A 125 37.91 -2.59 23.50
CA ALA A 125 38.73 -3.42 24.38
C ALA A 125 38.34 -4.92 24.33
N ASP A 126 37.07 -5.21 24.05
CA ASP A 126 36.55 -6.53 23.74
C ASP A 126 36.06 -6.56 22.29
N ILE A 127 36.92 -7.05 21.40
CA ILE A 127 36.67 -7.05 19.95
C ILE A 127 35.46 -7.89 19.55
N GLU A 128 35.16 -8.98 20.27
CA GLU A 128 34.01 -9.84 19.97
C GLU A 128 32.71 -9.10 20.31
N ARG A 129 32.67 -8.49 21.51
CA ARG A 129 31.54 -7.66 21.93
C ARG A 129 31.34 -6.45 21.02
N TYR A 130 32.43 -5.79 20.64
CA TYR A 130 32.41 -4.66 19.70
C TYR A 130 31.69 -5.04 18.39
N TRP A 131 32.10 -6.15 17.75
CA TRP A 131 31.48 -6.56 16.48
C TRP A 131 30.00 -6.93 16.61
N VAL A 132 29.59 -7.52 17.73
CA VAL A 132 28.17 -7.80 18.00
C VAL A 132 27.36 -6.50 18.12
N VAL A 133 27.87 -5.51 18.85
CA VAL A 133 27.22 -4.19 18.98
C VAL A 133 27.11 -3.51 17.62
N MET A 134 28.20 -3.53 16.84
CA MET A 134 28.21 -2.93 15.50
C MET A 134 27.26 -3.62 14.52
N ALA A 135 27.21 -4.96 14.51
CA ALA A 135 26.27 -5.71 13.69
C ALA A 135 24.80 -5.39 14.05
N ASN A 136 24.50 -5.23 15.34
CA ASN A 136 23.17 -4.84 15.81
C ASN A 136 22.80 -3.41 15.37
N ARG A 137 23.72 -2.45 15.51
CA ARG A 137 23.52 -1.06 15.06
C ARG A 137 23.29 -0.99 13.56
N ILE A 138 24.12 -1.67 12.77
CA ILE A 138 23.97 -1.75 11.32
C ILE A 138 22.61 -2.35 10.97
N SER A 139 22.27 -3.50 11.57
CA SER A 139 20.99 -4.18 11.28
C SER A 139 19.78 -3.29 11.61
N HIS A 140 19.79 -2.63 12.78
CA HIS A 140 18.71 -1.72 13.19
C HIS A 140 18.60 -0.50 12.29
N ALA A 141 19.72 0.18 12.01
CA ALA A 141 19.73 1.38 11.20
C ALA A 141 19.30 1.12 9.76
N VAL A 142 19.84 0.06 9.16
CA VAL A 142 19.57 -0.24 7.76
C VAL A 142 18.13 -0.77 7.59
N VAL A 143 17.66 -1.66 8.47
CA VAL A 143 16.31 -2.24 8.32
C VAL A 143 15.23 -1.37 8.96
N CYS A 144 15.31 -1.14 10.27
CA CYS A 144 14.26 -0.47 11.04
C CYS A 144 14.22 1.03 10.73
N GLU A 145 15.32 1.75 10.92
CA GLU A 145 15.35 3.20 10.67
C GLU A 145 15.17 3.52 9.19
N GLY A 146 15.73 2.69 8.30
CA GLY A 146 15.56 2.81 6.86
C GLY A 146 14.09 2.86 6.44
N VAL A 147 13.31 1.86 6.85
CA VAL A 147 11.87 1.79 6.56
C VAL A 147 11.08 2.88 7.31
N GLU A 148 11.39 3.11 8.58
CA GLU A 148 10.70 4.13 9.38
C GLU A 148 10.92 5.54 8.83
N SER A 149 12.11 5.85 8.32
CA SER A 149 12.39 7.13 7.67
C SER A 149 11.60 7.34 6.37
N ARG A 150 11.26 6.25 5.65
CA ARG A 150 10.34 6.32 4.51
C ARG A 150 8.91 6.54 4.99
N ARG A 151 8.47 5.82 6.04
CA ARG A 151 7.15 5.96 6.64
C ARG A 151 6.87 7.39 7.09
N LYS A 152 7.78 7.99 7.86
CA LYS A 152 7.67 9.37 8.36
C LYS A 152 7.53 10.41 7.24
N ARG A 153 8.09 10.13 6.06
CA ARG A 153 8.01 11.02 4.88
C ARG A 153 6.84 10.71 3.94
N GLY A 154 5.96 9.77 4.29
CA GLY A 154 4.87 9.37 3.39
C GLY A 154 5.39 8.69 2.11
N ALA A 155 6.53 8.00 2.17
CA ALA A 155 7.22 7.45 1.01
C ALA A 155 7.11 5.92 0.89
N LEU A 156 6.37 5.24 1.78
CA LEU A 156 6.18 3.80 1.64
C LEU A 156 5.43 3.48 0.34
N THR A 157 5.93 2.48 -0.37
CA THR A 157 5.33 1.94 -1.59
C THR A 157 4.82 0.53 -1.34
N GLY A 158 3.93 0.08 -2.20
CA GLY A 158 3.33 -1.24 -2.21
C GLY A 158 2.28 -1.28 -3.30
N GLU A 159 1.46 -2.32 -3.39
CA GLU A 159 0.45 -2.38 -4.43
C GLU A 159 -0.65 -1.32 -4.28
N TRP A 160 -1.52 -1.22 -5.29
CA TRP A 160 -2.50 -0.16 -5.41
C TRP A 160 -3.90 -0.60 -5.00
N LEU A 161 -4.56 0.27 -4.24
CA LEU A 161 -6.00 0.37 -4.12
C LEU A 161 -6.50 1.31 -5.23
N VAL A 162 -7.34 0.79 -6.13
CA VAL A 162 -7.92 1.55 -7.24
C VAL A 162 -9.32 2.04 -6.85
N TYR A 163 -9.58 3.32 -7.08
CA TYR A 163 -10.88 3.93 -6.75
C TYR A 163 -11.27 5.03 -7.74
N TYR A 164 -12.53 5.45 -7.68
CA TYR A 164 -13.11 6.53 -8.47
C TYR A 164 -13.75 7.56 -7.54
N ILE A 165 -13.72 8.84 -7.92
CA ILE A 165 -14.35 9.92 -7.15
C ILE A 165 -15.63 10.35 -7.87
N HIS A 166 -16.78 10.21 -7.21
CA HIS A 166 -18.08 10.62 -7.73
C HIS A 166 -18.85 11.40 -6.66
N GLY A 167 -19.37 12.58 -6.99
CA GLY A 167 -20.11 13.41 -6.03
C GLY A 167 -19.33 13.78 -4.77
N GLY A 168 -17.99 13.88 -4.86
CA GLY A 168 -17.11 14.15 -3.72
C GLY A 168 -16.85 12.95 -2.81
N LEU A 169 -17.34 11.75 -3.17
CA LEU A 169 -17.16 10.52 -2.42
C LEU A 169 -16.25 9.53 -3.17
N ASN A 170 -15.51 8.73 -2.42
CA ASN A 170 -14.64 7.69 -2.96
C ASN A 170 -15.40 6.37 -3.14
N TYR A 171 -15.26 5.76 -4.31
CA TYR A 171 -15.81 4.44 -4.66
C TYR A 171 -14.67 3.49 -4.98
N TYR A 172 -14.52 2.45 -4.17
CA TYR A 172 -13.35 1.56 -4.18
C TYR A 172 -13.62 0.35 -5.08
N LEU A 173 -12.80 0.19 -6.11
CA LEU A 173 -13.11 -0.70 -7.23
C LEU A 173 -12.38 -2.03 -7.13
N ASP A 174 -11.06 -2.01 -6.95
CA ASP A 174 -10.25 -3.22 -6.89
C ASP A 174 -8.84 -2.95 -6.35
N LEU A 175 -8.07 -4.01 -6.16
CA LEU A 175 -6.62 -3.96 -5.99
C LEU A 175 -5.91 -4.22 -7.33
N ALA A 176 -4.82 -3.50 -7.58
CA ALA A 176 -3.94 -3.72 -8.72
C ALA A 176 -2.48 -3.76 -8.28
N ASP A 177 -1.66 -4.52 -8.99
CA ASP A 177 -0.21 -4.52 -8.80
C ASP A 177 0.53 -3.65 -9.84
N HIS A 178 1.81 -3.38 -9.59
CA HIS A 178 2.63 -2.55 -10.48
C HIS A 178 2.80 -3.11 -11.90
N SER A 179 2.67 -4.43 -12.09
CA SER A 179 2.78 -5.05 -13.41
C SER A 179 1.54 -4.79 -14.25
N GLU A 180 0.37 -4.59 -13.62
CA GLU A 180 -0.91 -4.40 -14.31
C GLU A 180 -1.03 -3.02 -14.98
N ILE A 181 -0.25 -2.01 -14.58
CA ILE A 181 -0.18 -0.74 -15.33
C ILE A 181 0.43 -0.93 -16.73
N LYS A 182 1.24 -1.97 -16.95
CA LYS A 182 1.83 -2.23 -18.26
C LYS A 182 0.79 -2.62 -19.31
N ASP A 183 -0.40 -3.03 -18.88
CA ASP A 183 -1.54 -3.35 -19.72
C ASP A 183 -2.80 -2.62 -19.20
N PRO A 184 -2.93 -1.31 -19.51
CA PRO A 184 -4.05 -0.50 -19.02
C PRO A 184 -5.42 -1.00 -19.47
N GLU A 185 -5.49 -1.65 -20.64
CA GLU A 185 -6.72 -2.18 -21.25
C GLU A 185 -7.24 -3.37 -20.45
N LYS A 186 -6.35 -4.30 -20.09
CA LYS A 186 -6.69 -5.44 -19.24
C LYS A 186 -7.10 -5.01 -17.85
N LEU A 187 -6.39 -4.05 -17.25
CA LEU A 187 -6.78 -3.52 -15.94
C LEU A 187 -8.16 -2.85 -16.02
N PHE A 188 -8.40 -2.02 -17.04
CA PHE A 188 -9.69 -1.37 -17.26
C PHE A 188 -10.83 -2.40 -17.42
N GLY A 189 -10.63 -3.41 -18.25
CA GLY A 189 -11.59 -4.51 -18.44
C GLY A 189 -11.95 -5.19 -17.13
N ARG A 190 -10.94 -5.55 -16.32
CA ARG A 190 -11.18 -6.18 -15.00
C ARG A 190 -11.96 -5.26 -14.05
N LEU A 191 -11.60 -3.97 -14.00
CA LEU A 191 -12.31 -3.00 -13.16
C LEU A 191 -13.78 -2.88 -13.59
N LYS A 192 -14.02 -2.79 -14.90
CA LYS A 192 -15.35 -2.70 -15.50
C LYS A 192 -16.17 -3.94 -15.19
N ASP A 193 -15.66 -5.12 -15.51
CA ASP A 193 -16.36 -6.40 -15.30
C ASP A 193 -16.75 -6.62 -13.84
N GLY A 194 -15.87 -6.24 -12.91
CA GLY A 194 -16.06 -6.43 -11.48
C GLY A 194 -16.92 -5.37 -10.78
N SER A 195 -17.02 -4.15 -11.34
CA SER A 195 -17.56 -2.99 -10.60
C SER A 195 -18.63 -2.19 -11.35
N GLU A 196 -18.72 -2.27 -12.69
CA GLU A 196 -19.64 -1.43 -13.48
C GLU A 196 -21.11 -1.63 -13.10
N TRP A 197 -21.49 -2.87 -12.76
CA TRP A 197 -22.87 -3.15 -12.37
C TRP A 197 -23.28 -2.45 -11.06
N GLU A 198 -22.34 -2.13 -10.17
CA GLU A 198 -22.60 -1.36 -8.95
C GLU A 198 -22.37 0.13 -9.14
N PHE A 199 -21.34 0.47 -9.90
CA PHE A 199 -20.83 1.82 -10.08
C PHE A 199 -20.73 2.19 -11.57
N PRO A 200 -21.86 2.22 -12.31
CA PRO A 200 -21.83 2.47 -13.75
C PRO A 200 -21.22 3.83 -14.08
N PHE A 201 -21.45 4.84 -13.23
CA PHE A 201 -20.89 6.19 -13.35
C PHE A 201 -19.35 6.24 -13.38
N ALA A 202 -18.65 5.20 -12.94
CA ALA A 202 -17.19 5.14 -13.00
C ALA A 202 -16.67 4.76 -14.40
N PHE A 203 -17.52 4.17 -15.25
CA PHE A 203 -17.15 3.58 -16.55
C PHE A 203 -17.86 4.23 -17.75
N THR A 204 -18.75 5.20 -17.50
CA THR A 204 -19.39 6.05 -18.52
C THR A 204 -18.50 7.20 -18.96
#